data_AF-A0A1C6KWZ2-F1
#
_entry.id   AF-A0A1C6KWZ2-F1
#
_cell.length_a   1.000
_cell.length_b   1.000
_cell.length_c   1.000
_cell.angle_alpha   90.00
_cell.angle_beta   90.00
_cell.angle_gamma   90.00
#
_symmetry.space_group_name_H-M   'P 1'
#
loop_
_entity.id
_entity.type
_entity.pdbx_description
1 polymer ?
#
loop_
_entity_poly.entity_id
_entity_poly.type
_entity_poly.pdbx_seq_one_letter_code
_entity_poly.pdbx_strand_id
1 'polypeptide(L)'
;MPTLFELSIIFFFMGFFAMAHIVAFTDINNYCNIENSGLASSIVNSEEFIGSSIISLIIGFILDLGWNGNIIDGIRVYSKSQYIGSFYIFIIISLIGVAVTFIGKEK
;
A
#
# COMPACT_ATOMS: atom_id res chain seq x y z
N MET A 1 13.53 -1.81 21.34
CA MET A 1 12.16 -2.15 20.90
C MET A 1 11.30 -0.93 21.21
N PRO A 2 10.39 -0.50 20.31
CA PRO A 2 9.51 0.62 20.59
C PRO A 2 8.59 0.29 21.77
N THR A 3 8.29 1.29 22.59
CA THR A 3 7.36 1.24 23.71
C THR A 3 5.91 1.17 23.20
N LEU A 4 4.98 0.70 24.05
CA LEU A 4 3.55 0.68 23.72
C LEU A 4 3.00 2.06 23.39
N PHE A 5 3.53 3.10 24.03
CA PHE A 5 3.14 4.49 23.77
C PHE A 5 3.56 4.93 22.35
N GLU A 6 4.80 4.65 21.96
CA GLU A 6 5.30 4.96 20.60
C GLU A 6 4.51 4.21 19.52
N LEU A 7 4.22 2.92 19.73
CA LEU A 7 3.40 2.13 18.81
C LEU A 7 1.99 2.71 18.64
N SER A 8 1.39 3.19 19.73
CA SER A 8 0.06 3.80 19.70
C SER A 8 0.03 5.06 18.85
N ILE A 9 1.06 5.91 18.97
CA ILE A 9 1.21 7.11 18.14
C ILE A 9 1.36 6.74 16.67
N ILE A 10 2.23 5.76 16.36
CA ILE A 10 2.47 5.31 14.98
C ILE A 10 1.18 4.75 14.36
N PHE A 11 0.46 3.86 15.07
CA PHE A 11 -0.78 3.28 14.56
C PHE A 11 -1.91 4.30 14.45
N PHE A 12 -1.98 5.28 15.35
CA PHE A 12 -2.92 6.40 15.23
C PHE A 12 -2.71 7.15 13.92
N PHE A 13 -1.47 7.57 13.61
CA PHE A 13 -1.18 8.28 12.36
C PHE A 13 -1.36 7.38 11.14
N MET A 14 -0.98 6.10 11.22
CA MET A 14 -1.21 5.14 10.14
C MET A 14 -2.70 5.04 9.81
N GLY A 15 -3.57 4.90 10.82
CA GLY A 15 -5.02 4.88 10.62
C GLY A 15 -5.60 6.21 10.14
N PHE A 16 -5.12 7.32 10.69
CA PHE A 16 -5.53 8.67 10.28
C PHE A 16 -5.26 8.91 8.79
N PHE A 17 -4.04 8.62 8.33
CA PHE A 17 -3.68 8.78 6.92
C PHE A 17 -4.34 7.73 6.02
N ALA A 18 -4.54 6.50 6.51
CA ALA A 18 -5.24 5.46 5.76
C ALA A 18 -6.66 5.91 5.38
N MET A 19 -7.35 6.70 6.21
CA MET A 19 -8.70 7.19 5.92
C MET A 19 -8.80 8.06 4.66
N ALA A 20 -7.70 8.67 4.19
CA ALA A 20 -7.70 9.48 2.98
C ALA A 20 -8.17 8.72 1.73
N HIS A 21 -8.07 7.39 1.71
CA HIS A 21 -8.52 6.57 0.58
C HIS A 21 -10.02 6.74 0.26
N ILE A 22 -10.86 7.09 1.26
CA ILE A 22 -12.31 7.25 1.06
C ILE A 22 -12.64 8.37 0.04
N VAL A 23 -11.70 9.31 -0.18
CA VAL A 23 -11.83 10.35 -1.19
C VAL A 23 -11.95 9.76 -2.60
N ALA A 24 -11.26 8.65 -2.90
CA ALA A 24 -11.31 8.00 -4.21
C ALA A 24 -12.72 7.50 -4.57
N PHE A 25 -13.47 7.02 -3.58
CA PHE A 25 -14.87 6.60 -3.75
C PHE A 25 -15.78 7.77 -4.12
N THR A 26 -15.52 8.96 -3.57
CA THR A 26 -16.30 10.14 -3.91
C THR A 26 -15.88 10.69 -5.27
N ASP A 27 -14.57 10.68 -5.56
CA ASP A 27 -14.00 11.23 -6.78
C ASP A 27 -14.46 10.48 -8.04
N ILE A 28 -14.44 9.14 -8.02
CA ILE A 28 -14.83 8.33 -9.19
C ILE A 28 -16.27 8.60 -9.65
N ASN A 29 -17.15 8.97 -8.73
CA ASN A 29 -18.55 9.27 -9.02
C ASN A 29 -18.74 10.57 -9.81
N ASN A 30 -17.74 11.45 -9.85
CA ASN A 30 -17.78 12.65 -10.70
C ASN A 30 -17.60 12.33 -12.19
N TYR A 31 -17.16 11.11 -12.53
CA TYR A 31 -16.83 10.68 -13.88
C TYR A 31 -17.82 9.65 -14.46
N CYS A 32 -18.89 9.32 -13.72
CA CYS A 32 -19.89 8.36 -14.17
C CYS A 32 -21.33 8.85 -13.92
N ASN A 33 -22.28 8.28 -14.67
CA ASN A 33 -23.70 8.53 -14.43
C ASN A 33 -24.16 7.89 -13.12
N ILE A 34 -25.22 8.43 -12.51
CA ILE A 34 -25.78 7.93 -11.25
C ILE A 34 -26.09 6.42 -11.30
N GLU A 35 -26.53 5.90 -12.44
CA GLU A 35 -26.85 4.49 -12.67
C GLU A 35 -25.61 3.57 -12.57
N ASN A 36 -24.42 4.10 -12.84
CA ASN A 36 -23.15 3.38 -12.81
C ASN A 36 -22.30 3.66 -11.57
N SER A 37 -22.74 4.56 -10.68
CA SER A 37 -22.01 4.96 -9.46
C SER A 37 -21.63 3.77 -8.56
N GLY A 38 -22.54 2.81 -8.39
CA GLY A 38 -22.29 1.59 -7.63
C GLY A 38 -21.21 0.71 -8.26
N LEU A 39 -21.23 0.54 -9.58
CA LEU A 39 -20.21 -0.21 -10.31
C LEU A 39 -18.84 0.48 -10.22
N ALA A 40 -18.79 1.80 -10.42
CA ALA A 40 -17.56 2.59 -10.31
C ALA A 40 -16.93 2.47 -8.91
N SER A 41 -17.73 2.60 -7.86
CA SER A 41 -17.28 2.43 -6.47
C SER A 41 -16.80 1.00 -6.17
N SER A 42 -17.42 -0.02 -6.79
CA SER A 42 -17.01 -1.42 -6.61
C SER A 42 -15.64 -1.73 -7.24
N ILE A 43 -15.29 -1.05 -8.33
CA ILE A 43 -13.97 -1.14 -8.96
C ILE A 43 -12.91 -0.55 -8.02
N VAL A 44 -13.14 0.68 -7.50
CA VAL A 44 -12.24 1.33 -6.54
C VAL A 44 -11.98 0.44 -5.32
N ASN A 45 -13.02 -0.19 -4.77
CA ASN A 45 -12.87 -1.13 -3.65
C ASN A 45 -12.02 -2.35 -4.02
N SER A 46 -12.22 -2.90 -5.23
CA SER A 46 -11.50 -4.09 -5.68
C SER A 46 -10.00 -3.82 -5.90
N GLU A 47 -9.65 -2.61 -6.33
CA GLU A 47 -8.27 -2.16 -6.54
C GLU A 47 -7.45 -2.17 -5.24
N GLU A 48 -8.06 -1.97 -4.08
CA GLU A 48 -7.35 -2.02 -2.79
C GLU A 48 -6.80 -3.43 -2.50
N PHE A 49 -7.60 -4.46 -2.78
CA PHE A 49 -7.19 -5.86 -2.62
C PHE A 49 -6.18 -6.29 -3.68
N ILE A 50 -6.38 -5.86 -4.92
CA ILE A 50 -5.45 -6.16 -6.02
C ILE A 50 -4.09 -5.48 -5.75
N GLY A 51 -4.11 -4.20 -5.39
CA GLY A 51 -2.92 -3.42 -5.06
C GLY A 51 -2.15 -4.01 -3.89
N SER A 52 -2.83 -4.31 -2.78
CA SER A 52 -2.19 -4.93 -1.60
C SER A 52 -1.60 -6.31 -1.91
N SER A 53 -2.26 -7.11 -2.75
CA SER A 53 -1.74 -8.40 -3.20
C SER A 53 -0.48 -8.24 -4.04
N ILE A 54 -0.46 -7.31 -5.01
CA ILE A 54 0.71 -7.02 -5.84
C ILE A 54 1.87 -6.53 -4.97
N ILE A 55 1.63 -5.60 -4.04
CA ILE A 55 2.66 -5.09 -3.13
C ILE A 55 3.23 -6.22 -2.27
N SER A 56 2.37 -7.10 -1.76
CA SER A 56 2.80 -8.26 -0.96
C SER A 56 3.72 -9.19 -1.75
N LEU A 57 3.39 -9.46 -3.03
CA LEU A 57 4.24 -10.24 -3.93
C LEU A 57 5.59 -9.56 -4.19
N ILE A 58 5.59 -8.25 -4.44
CA ILE A 58 6.82 -7.46 -4.67
C ILE A 58 7.71 -7.49 -3.43
N ILE A 59 7.14 -7.32 -2.23
CA ILE A 59 7.88 -7.40 -0.96
C ILE A 59 8.53 -8.78 -0.82
N GLY A 60 7.77 -9.87 -1.05
CA GLY A 60 8.30 -11.23 -1.00
C GLY A 60 9.43 -11.45 -1.99
N PHE A 61 9.28 -10.95 -3.22
CA PHE A 61 10.30 -11.02 -4.25
C PHE A 61 11.58 -10.25 -3.87
N ILE A 62 11.47 -9.04 -3.32
CA ILE A 62 12.62 -8.25 -2.86
C ILE A 62 13.35 -8.96 -1.71
N LEU A 63 12.60 -9.55 -0.77
CA LEU A 63 13.17 -10.33 0.33
C LEU A 63 13.95 -11.54 -0.19
N ASP A 64 13.39 -12.26 -1.17
CA ASP A 64 14.00 -13.41 -1.82
C ASP A 64 15.28 -13.04 -2.60
N LEU A 65 15.31 -11.89 -3.28
CA LEU A 65 16.52 -11.42 -3.97
C LEU A 65 17.69 -11.17 -3.01
N GLY A 66 17.41 -10.65 -1.81
CA GLY A 66 18.42 -10.42 -0.78
C GLY A 66 18.78 -11.66 0.03
N TRP A 67 18.09 -12.78 -0.18
CA TRP A 67 18.19 -13.96 0.67
C TRP A 67 19.53 -14.66 0.50
N ASN A 68 20.17 -14.99 1.63
CA ASN A 68 21.53 -15.53 1.70
C ASN A 68 21.57 -17.03 1.99
N GLY A 69 20.46 -17.75 1.79
CA GLY A 69 20.35 -19.18 2.06
C GLY A 69 20.04 -19.54 3.52
N ASN A 70 19.83 -18.56 4.40
CA ASN A 70 19.53 -18.82 5.81
C ASN A 70 18.11 -19.40 6.00
N ILE A 71 18.03 -20.58 6.62
CA ILE A 71 16.79 -21.31 6.91
C ILE A 71 16.79 -21.73 8.37
N ILE A 72 15.68 -21.48 9.07
CA ILE A 72 15.42 -21.99 10.43
C ILE A 72 14.09 -22.75 10.37
N ASP A 73 14.10 -24.00 10.85
CA ASP A 73 12.91 -24.88 10.87
C ASP A 73 12.19 -25.01 9.52
N GLY A 74 12.94 -25.01 8.41
CA GLY A 74 12.39 -25.10 7.05
C GLY A 74 11.83 -23.78 6.49
N ILE A 75 11.91 -22.68 7.24
CA ILE A 75 11.42 -21.35 6.84
C ILE A 75 12.60 -20.43 6.51
N ARG A 76 12.50 -19.69 5.40
CA ARG A 76 13.50 -18.67 5.04
C ARG A 76 13.52 -17.56 6.08
N VAL A 77 14.71 -17.22 6.55
CA VAL A 77 14.91 -16.14 7.53
C VAL A 77 15.63 -14.97 6.88
N TYR A 78 15.01 -13.79 6.97
CA TYR A 78 15.54 -12.55 6.41
C TYR A 78 16.11 -11.67 7.52
N SER A 79 17.22 -11.00 7.22
CA SER A 79 17.84 -10.03 8.13
C SER A 79 17.03 -8.74 8.26
N LYS A 80 17.30 -7.97 9.31
CA LYS A 80 16.69 -6.66 9.54
C LYS A 80 16.86 -5.71 8.35
N SER A 81 18.03 -5.70 7.72
CA SER A 81 18.31 -4.82 6.57
C SER A 81 17.48 -5.19 5.34
N GLN A 82 17.22 -6.48 5.11
CA GLN A 82 16.36 -6.94 4.01
C GLN A 82 14.90 -6.51 4.20
N TYR A 83 14.37 -6.59 5.42
CA TYR A 83 13.03 -6.09 5.74
C TYR A 83 12.91 -4.57 5.57
N ILE A 84 13.90 -3.80 6.05
CA ILE A 84 13.91 -2.34 5.84
C ILE A 84 14.02 -2.04 4.34
N GLY A 85 14.84 -2.80 3.61
CA GLY A 85 15.01 -2.70 2.17
C GLY A 85 13.70 -2.90 1.40
N SER A 86 12.92 -3.93 1.75
CA SER A 86 11.66 -4.21 1.07
C SER A 86 10.58 -3.15 1.34
N PHE A 87 10.60 -2.50 2.50
CA PHE A 87 9.65 -1.42 2.81
C PHE A 87 9.87 -0.13 2.02
N TYR A 88 11.01 0.06 1.34
CA TYR A 88 11.17 1.20 0.42
C TYR A 88 10.16 1.20 -0.73
N ILE A 89 9.57 0.04 -1.06
CA ILE A 89 8.52 -0.02 -2.09
C ILE A 89 7.32 0.88 -1.75
N PHE A 90 6.97 1.03 -0.47
CA PHE A 90 5.87 1.89 -0.04
C PHE A 90 6.17 3.37 -0.32
N ILE A 91 7.42 3.80 -0.15
CA ILE A 91 7.84 5.16 -0.49
C ILE A 91 7.73 5.39 -1.99
N ILE A 92 8.23 4.44 -2.79
CA ILE A 92 8.20 4.51 -4.26
C ILE A 92 6.74 4.59 -4.75
N ILE A 93 5.86 3.71 -4.26
CA ILE A 93 4.45 3.68 -4.68
C ILE A 93 3.70 4.94 -4.24
N SER A 94 4.03 5.50 -3.07
CA SER A 94 3.45 6.75 -2.59
C SER A 94 3.85 7.93 -3.49
N LEU A 95 5.13 7.99 -3.90
CA LEU A 95 5.60 9.01 -4.83
C LEU A 95 4.94 8.88 -6.21
N ILE A 96 4.76 7.65 -6.70
CA ILE A 96 4.03 7.38 -7.94
C ILE A 96 2.57 7.86 -7.79
N GLY A 97 1.89 7.54 -6.69
CA GLY A 97 0.51 8.00 -6.45
C GLY A 97 0.38 9.52 -6.44
N VAL A 98 1.31 10.22 -5.80
CA VAL A 98 1.38 11.69 -5.83
C VAL A 98 1.61 12.19 -7.26
N ALA A 99 2.53 11.59 -8.01
CA ALA A 99 2.82 11.98 -9.39
C ALA A 99 1.60 11.79 -10.31
N VAL A 100 0.90 10.65 -10.20
CA VAL A 100 -0.28 10.32 -11.02
C VAL A 100 -1.46 11.26 -10.70
N THR A 101 -1.57 11.76 -9.48
CA THR A 101 -2.59 12.76 -9.10
C THR A 101 -2.51 14.02 -9.96
N PHE A 102 -1.32 14.39 -10.46
CA PHE A 102 -1.16 15.56 -11.34
C PHE A 102 -1.59 15.30 -12.79
N ILE A 103 -1.71 14.04 -13.22
CA ILE A 103 -2.11 13.69 -14.59
C ILE A 103 -3.61 13.95 -14.81
N GLY A 104 -4.44 13.68 -13.80
CA GLY A 104 -5.90 13.88 -13.86
C GLY A 104 -6.36 15.33 -13.58
N LYS A 105 -5.43 16.26 -13.32
CA LYS A 105 -5.74 17.62 -12.87
C LYS A 105 -6.01 18.60 -14.03
N GLU A 106 -6.38 18.10 -15.20
CA GLU A 106 -6.90 18.94 -16.28
C GLU A 106 -8.43 19.05 -16.16
N LYS A 107 -8.88 20.23 -15.71
CA LYS A 107 -10.16 20.83 -16.07
C LYS A 107 -9.90 22.13 -16.79
#